data_AF-A0A935M804-F1
#
_entry.id   AF-A0A935M804-F1
#
_cell.length_a   1.000
_cell.length_b   1.000
_cell.length_c   1.000
_cell.angle_alpha   90.00
_cell.angle_beta   90.00
_cell.angle_gamma   90.00
#
_symmetry.space_group_name_H-M   'P 1'
#
loop_
_entity.id
_entity.type
_entity.pdbx_description
1 polymer ?
#
loop_
_entity_poly.entity_id
_entity_poly.type
_entity_poly.pdbx_seq_one_letter_code
_entity_poly.pdbx_strand_id
1 'polypeptide(L)'
;MQIPAGAVGEIEVTAHAGVLDAGTVDWTLETASDGGGTGAAAVTFNEGAFDQVTTSNDDPNIQTRTFDAKLCKGFVKIKGTIATGGALVAASARYAKKYA
;
A
#
# COMPACT_ATOMS: atom_id res chain seq x y z
N MET A 1 -6.00 -2.95 -8.44
CA MET A 1 -6.79 -1.82 -8.97
C MET A 1 -6.14 -1.36 -10.27
N GLN A 2 -6.91 -1.16 -11.34
CA GLN A 2 -6.41 -0.60 -12.61
C GLN A 2 -6.67 0.92 -12.62
N ILE A 3 -5.63 1.72 -12.86
CA ILE A 3 -5.68 3.18 -12.87
C ILE A 3 -5.32 3.66 -14.28
N PRO A 4 -6.06 4.61 -14.88
CA PRO A 4 -5.74 5.10 -16.22
C PRO A 4 -4.31 5.65 -16.28
N ALA A 5 -3.56 5.29 -17.34
CA ALA A 5 -2.26 5.88 -17.59
C ALA A 5 -2.40 7.41 -17.79
N GLY A 6 -1.57 8.20 -17.09
CA GLY A 6 -1.67 9.67 -17.10
C GLY A 6 -2.74 10.26 -16.19
N ALA A 7 -3.33 9.47 -15.29
CA ALA A 7 -4.25 9.92 -14.26
C ALA A 7 -3.62 11.05 -13.42
N VAL A 8 -4.35 12.15 -13.24
CA VAL A 8 -3.97 13.26 -12.37
C VAL A 8 -4.84 13.22 -11.12
N GLY A 9 -4.20 13.28 -9.95
CA GLY A 9 -4.84 13.12 -8.66
C GLY A 9 -3.95 12.35 -7.70
N GLU A 10 -4.56 11.85 -6.63
CA GLU A 10 -3.86 11.10 -5.60
C GLU A 10 -4.44 9.70 -5.50
N ILE A 11 -3.56 8.74 -5.27
CA ILE A 11 -3.92 7.39 -4.90
C ILE A 11 -3.67 7.30 -3.41
N GLU A 12 -4.72 6.99 -2.67
CA GLU A 12 -4.62 6.65 -1.26
C GLU A 12 -4.65 5.14 -1.10
N VAL A 13 -3.75 4.65 -0.26
CA VAL A 13 -3.68 3.26 0.15
C VAL A 13 -3.75 3.21 1.67
N THR A 14 -4.66 2.37 2.17
CA THR A 14 -4.75 2.05 3.58
C THR A 14 -4.31 0.60 3.78
N ALA A 15 -3.30 0.40 4.62
CA ALA A 15 -2.85 -0.90 5.07
C ALA A 15 -3.28 -1.08 6.53
N HIS A 16 -3.85 -2.24 6.85
CA HIS A 16 -4.25 -2.61 8.20
C HIS A 16 -3.66 -3.98 8.53
N ALA A 17 -2.96 -4.04 9.65
CA ALA A 17 -2.62 -5.29 10.31
C ALA A 17 -3.48 -5.42 11.57
N GLY A 18 -4.29 -6.47 11.62
CA GLY A 18 -5.07 -6.83 12.80
C GLY A 18 -4.19 -7.53 13.85
N VAL A 19 -4.77 -8.45 14.61
CA VAL A 19 -4.04 -9.20 15.63
C VAL A 19 -2.84 -9.93 15.01
N LEU A 20 -1.64 -9.65 15.55
CA LEU A 20 -0.44 -10.43 15.28
C LEU A 20 -0.25 -11.43 16.41
N ASP A 21 -0.28 -12.72 16.10
CA ASP A 21 -0.07 -13.77 17.10
C ASP A 21 1.37 -13.74 17.66
N ALA A 22 2.33 -13.31 16.83
CA ALA A 22 3.71 -12.96 17.17
C ALA A 22 4.33 -12.19 15.98
N GLY A 23 5.49 -11.56 16.16
CA GLY A 23 6.30 -11.04 15.05
C GLY A 23 5.93 -9.63 14.57
N THR A 24 6.26 -9.34 13.31
CA THR A 24 6.08 -8.01 12.70
C THR A 24 5.45 -8.13 11.31
N VAL A 25 4.80 -7.04 10.86
CA VAL A 25 4.40 -6.87 9.46
C VAL A 25 5.06 -5.63 8.87
N ASP A 26 5.82 -5.82 7.79
CA ASP A 26 6.39 -4.76 6.98
C ASP A 26 5.64 -4.62 5.65
N TRP A 27 5.26 -3.40 5.30
CA TRP A 27 4.48 -3.12 4.10
C TRP A 27 5.33 -2.46 3.00
N THR A 28 5.10 -2.88 1.76
CA THR A 28 5.68 -2.23 0.57
C THR A 28 4.62 -2.10 -0.51
N LEU A 29 4.56 -0.94 -1.14
CA LEU A 29 3.72 -0.69 -2.30
C LEU A 29 4.57 -0.57 -3.55
N GLU A 30 4.13 -1.25 -4.62
CA GLU A 30 4.78 -1.23 -5.92
C GLU A 30 3.78 -0.86 -7.02
N THR A 31 4.27 -0.18 -8.06
CA THR A 31 3.52 0.04 -9.30
C THR A 31 4.09 -0.82 -10.42
N ALA A 32 3.21 -1.40 -11.23
CA ALA A 32 3.57 -2.31 -12.32
C ALA A 32 2.88 -1.92 -13.63
N SER A 33 3.48 -2.33 -14.75
CA SER A 33 2.94 -2.07 -16.09
C SER A 33 1.84 -3.04 -16.52
N ASP A 34 1.70 -4.17 -15.81
CA ASP A 34 0.66 -5.17 -16.05
C ASP A 34 0.14 -5.77 -14.73
N GLY A 35 -0.92 -6.59 -14.82
CA GLY A 35 -1.49 -7.29 -13.67
C GLY A 35 -0.61 -8.44 -13.13
N GLY A 36 0.44 -8.83 -13.84
CA GLY A 36 1.40 -9.86 -13.43
C GLY A 36 2.54 -9.32 -12.56
N GLY A 37 2.72 -8.00 -12.52
CA GLY A 37 3.79 -7.35 -11.76
C GLY A 37 5.06 -7.07 -12.57
N THR A 38 5.00 -7.13 -13.90
CA THR A 38 6.14 -6.76 -14.75
C THR A 38 6.51 -5.30 -14.53
N GLY A 39 7.81 -5.02 -14.42
CA GLY A 39 8.32 -3.67 -14.21
C GLY A 39 7.92 -3.06 -12.86
N ALA A 40 7.59 -3.90 -11.86
CA ALA A 40 7.27 -3.48 -10.50
C ALA A 40 8.37 -2.56 -9.93
N ALA A 41 7.97 -1.40 -9.44
CA ALA A 41 8.85 -0.44 -8.79
C ALA A 41 8.21 0.09 -7.52
N ALA A 42 8.99 0.20 -6.44
CA ALA A 42 8.52 0.73 -5.17
C ALA A 42 8.04 2.18 -5.34
N VAL A 43 6.99 2.52 -4.60
CA VAL A 43 6.43 3.87 -4.55
C VAL A 43 6.94 4.57 -3.29
N THR A 44 7.35 5.82 -3.44
CA THR A 44 7.56 6.72 -2.31
C THR A 44 6.26 7.46 -2.03
N PHE A 45 5.76 7.31 -0.81
CA PHE A 45 4.56 8.01 -0.34
C PHE A 45 4.86 9.44 0.10
N ASN A 46 3.84 10.28 0.06
CA ASN A 46 3.90 11.67 0.47
C ASN A 46 4.18 11.81 1.98
N GLU A 47 3.62 10.90 2.79
CA GLU A 47 3.75 10.91 4.26
C GLU A 47 4.94 10.07 4.76
N GLY A 48 5.76 9.53 3.86
CA GLY A 48 6.83 8.58 4.18
C GLY A 48 6.38 7.12 4.16
N ALA A 49 7.33 6.21 4.40
CA ALA A 49 7.06 4.77 4.34
C ALA A 49 5.98 4.34 5.36
N PHE A 50 5.43 3.14 5.14
CA PHE A 50 4.67 2.48 6.20
C PHE A 50 5.61 2.16 7.36
N ASP A 51 5.13 2.41 8.57
CA ASP A 51 5.77 1.98 9.79
C ASP A 51 5.61 0.46 9.95
N GLN A 52 6.63 -0.20 10.50
CA GLN A 52 6.52 -1.61 10.85
C GLN A 52 5.47 -1.77 11.95
N VAL A 53 4.52 -2.69 11.76
CA VAL A 53 3.56 -3.05 12.81
C VAL A 53 4.16 -4.21 13.60
N THR A 54 4.32 -4.05 14.91
CA THR A 54 4.97 -5.02 15.80
C THR A 54 4.01 -5.70 16.76
N THR A 55 2.87 -5.06 17.07
CA THR A 55 1.82 -5.66 17.90
C THR A 55 0.43 -5.30 17.39
N SER A 56 -0.56 -6.13 17.74
CA SER A 56 -2.00 -5.89 17.50
C SER A 56 -2.51 -4.53 18.01
N ASN A 57 -1.74 -3.94 18.94
CA ASN A 57 -2.06 -2.79 19.77
C ASN A 57 -1.33 -1.53 19.30
N ASP A 58 -0.40 -1.65 18.35
CA ASP A 58 0.32 -0.48 17.84
C ASP A 58 -0.70 0.47 17.22
N ASP A 59 -0.75 1.70 17.72
CA ASP A 59 -1.50 2.78 17.09
C ASP A 59 -0.48 3.60 16.27
N PRO A 60 -0.56 3.64 14.94
CA PRO A 60 -1.66 3.14 14.12
C PRO A 60 -1.37 1.79 13.43
N ASN A 61 -2.12 0.75 13.80
CA ASN A 61 -2.23 -0.53 13.11
C ASN A 61 -2.94 -0.41 11.75
N ILE A 62 -3.65 0.72 11.56
CA ILE A 62 -4.25 1.18 10.31
C ILE A 62 -3.47 2.38 9.81
N GLN A 63 -2.66 2.19 8.77
CA GLN A 63 -1.85 3.25 8.20
C GLN A 63 -2.39 3.64 6.84
N THR A 64 -2.69 4.92 6.67
CA THR A 64 -3.07 5.51 5.38
C THR A 64 -1.92 6.32 4.83
N ARG A 65 -1.66 6.16 3.54
CA ARG A 65 -0.61 6.86 2.78
C ARG A 65 -1.14 7.27 1.41
N THR A 66 -0.62 8.36 0.88
CA THR A 66 -0.96 8.88 -0.45
C THR A 66 0.26 9.00 -1.34
N PHE A 67 0.06 8.91 -2.66
CA PHE A 67 1.09 9.22 -3.65
C PHE A 67 0.45 9.77 -4.93
N ASP A 68 1.24 10.53 -5.71
CA ASP A 68 0.79 11.10 -6.98
C ASP A 68 0.44 9.96 -7.96
N ALA A 69 -0.78 10.01 -8.51
CA ALA A 69 -1.27 9.04 -9.48
C ALA A 69 -0.38 8.93 -10.74
N LYS A 70 0.42 9.97 -11.06
CA LYS A 70 1.40 9.95 -12.15
C LYS A 70 2.52 8.91 -11.96
N LEU A 71 2.80 8.53 -10.71
CA LEU A 71 3.79 7.49 -10.40
C LEU A 71 3.24 6.08 -10.68
N CYS A 72 1.93 5.94 -10.86
CA CYS A 72 1.29 4.67 -11.18
C CYS A 72 1.50 4.27 -12.64
N LYS A 73 2.08 3.09 -12.87
CA LYS A 73 2.27 2.48 -14.19
C LYS A 73 1.02 1.77 -14.74
N GLY A 74 -0.13 1.94 -14.08
CA GLY A 74 -1.42 1.34 -14.43
C GLY A 74 -1.92 0.32 -13.43
N PHE A 75 -1.01 -0.39 -12.75
CA PHE A 75 -1.33 -1.37 -11.71
C PHE A 75 -0.60 -1.04 -10.41
N VAL A 76 -1.29 -1.27 -9.30
CA VAL A 76 -0.76 -1.11 -7.94
C VAL A 76 -0.83 -2.45 -7.22
N LYS A 77 0.26 -2.80 -6.53
CA LYS A 77 0.41 -4.02 -5.73
C LYS A 77 0.91 -3.66 -4.34
N ILE A 78 0.26 -4.19 -3.32
CA ILE A 78 0.74 -4.12 -1.94
C ILE A 78 1.31 -5.49 -1.53
N LYS A 79 2.44 -5.48 -0.84
CA LYS A 79 3.07 -6.67 -0.25
C LYS A 79 3.24 -6.43 1.24
N GLY A 80 2.82 -7.38 2.06
CA GLY A 80 3.13 -7.45 3.48
C GLY A 80 4.09 -8.61 3.72
N THR A 81 5.18 -8.38 4.45
CA THR A 81 6.07 -9.44 4.93
C THR A 81 5.76 -9.68 6.40
N ILE A 82 5.33 -10.89 6.74
CA ILE A 82 5.07 -11.30 8.12
C ILE A 82 6.28 -12.10 8.59
N ALA A 83 6.96 -11.65 9.64
CA ALA A 83 8.18 -12.29 10.12
C ALA A 83 7.92 -13.65 10.80
N THR A 84 6.92 -13.71 11.66
CA THR A 84 6.55 -14.90 12.45
C THR A 84 5.04 -14.89 12.70
N GLY A 85 4.42 -16.04 12.90
CA GLY A 85 3.02 -16.14 13.31
C GLY A 85 2.00 -15.85 12.21
N GLY A 86 0.72 -16.02 12.55
CA GLY A 86 -0.39 -15.58 11.72
C GLY A 86 -0.66 -14.08 11.96
N ALA A 87 -1.09 -13.38 10.92
CA ALA A 87 -1.63 -12.04 11.05
C ALA A 87 -2.87 -11.89 10.16
N LEU A 88 -3.90 -11.24 10.70
CA LEU A 88 -5.00 -10.75 9.89
C LEU A 88 -4.53 -9.49 9.16
N VAL A 89 -4.65 -9.47 7.85
CA VAL A 89 -4.25 -8.31 7.04
C VAL A 89 -5.39 -7.84 6.14
N ALA A 90 -5.50 -6.53 6.01
CA ALA A 90 -6.40 -5.89 5.05
C ALA A 90 -5.68 -4.75 4.36
N ALA A 91 -5.99 -4.56 3.08
CA ALA A 91 -5.53 -3.41 2.33
C ALA A 91 -6.66 -2.89 1.44
N SER A 92 -6.78 -1.57 1.39
CA SER A 92 -7.70 -0.88 0.48
C SER A 92 -6.96 0.20 -0.27
N ALA A 93 -7.45 0.52 -1.47
CA ALA A 93 -6.94 1.61 -2.26
C ALA A 93 -8.10 2.39 -2.85
N ARG A 94 -7.98 3.73 -2.84
CA ARG A 94 -8.90 4.63 -3.52
C ARG A 94 -8.11 5.55 -4.44
N TYR A 95 -8.70 5.86 -5.58
CA TYR A 95 -8.18 6.88 -6.50
C TYR A 95 -9.11 8.08 -6.46
N ALA A 96 -8.56 9.24 -6.07
CA ALA A 96 -9.26 10.51 -6.11
C ALA A 96 -8.83 11.26 -7.38
N LYS A 97 -9.76 11.41 -8.34
CA LYS A 97 -9.54 12.21 -9.55
C LYS A 97 -9.38 13.68 -9.16
N LYS A 98 -8.38 14.37 -9.72
CA LYS A 98 -8.19 15.82 -9.53
C LYS A 98 -9.23 16.66 -10.29
N TYR A 99 -9.72 16.13 -11.41
CA TYR A 99 -10.68 16.82 -12.29
C TYR A 99 -11.86 15.88 -12.55
N ALA A 100 -13.08 16.45 -12.50
CA ALA A 100 -14.35 15.75 -12.72
C ALA A 100 -14.66 15.61 -14.21
#